data_AF-A0A6B1D982-F1
#
_entry.id   AF-A0A6B1D982-F1
#
_cell.length_a   1.000
_cell.length_b   1.000
_cell.length_c   1.000
_cell.angle_alpha   90.00
_cell.angle_beta   90.00
_cell.angle_gamma   90.00
#
_symmetry.space_group_name_H-M   'P 1'
#
loop_
_entity.id
_entity.type
_entity.pdbx_description
1 polymer ?
#
loop_
_entity_poly.entity_id
_entity_poly.type
_entity_poly.pdbx_seq_one_letter_code
_entity_poly.pdbx_strand_id
1 'polypeptide(L)'
;MPASALMKGQEKELMPYAKYTPEEVASKGDTIYRQRLQGIVEPEYNGSFMVIDIETGAYEIDTDDVQATKRLLTSYPDAVIYGLRIGFPTAYRIGGRFVVNQK
;
A
#
# COMPACT_ATOMS: atom_id res chain seq x y z
N MET A 1 -31.87 -35.17 -0.25
CA MET A 1 -30.40 -34.94 -0.32
C MET A 1 -29.88 -35.78 -1.48
N PRO A 2 -28.94 -35.32 -2.34
CA PRO A 2 -27.80 -34.41 -2.06
C PRO A 2 -27.78 -33.16 -3.00
N ALA A 3 -26.85 -32.19 -3.00
CA ALA A 3 -25.58 -31.93 -2.31
C ALA A 3 -25.32 -30.41 -2.23
N SER A 4 -24.50 -30.02 -1.26
CA SER A 4 -23.99 -28.68 -0.94
C SER A 4 -23.02 -28.04 -1.96
N ALA A 5 -22.77 -26.74 -1.74
CA ALA A 5 -21.47 -26.06 -1.82
C ALA A 5 -21.13 -25.18 -3.06
N LEU A 6 -20.90 -23.89 -2.74
CA LEU A 6 -19.71 -23.07 -3.03
C LEU A 6 -19.17 -23.02 -4.48
N MET A 7 -19.15 -21.82 -5.07
CA MET A 7 -17.95 -21.16 -5.61
C MET A 7 -18.30 -19.82 -6.28
N LYS A 8 -18.04 -18.70 -5.58
CA LYS A 8 -17.77 -17.41 -6.24
C LYS A 8 -16.26 -17.31 -6.40
N GLY A 9 -15.77 -17.58 -7.59
CA GLY A 9 -14.41 -17.30 -8.01
C GLY A 9 -14.43 -16.85 -9.46
N GLN A 10 -13.34 -16.17 -9.86
CA GLN A 10 -12.97 -15.76 -11.23
C GLN A 10 -13.11 -14.25 -11.50
N GLU A 11 -12.34 -13.46 -10.77
CA GLU A 11 -11.64 -12.30 -11.36
C GLU A 11 -10.18 -12.36 -10.88
N LYS A 12 -9.49 -13.41 -11.35
CA LYS A 12 -8.09 -13.69 -11.01
C LYS A 12 -7.26 -13.71 -12.29
N GLU A 13 -7.46 -12.73 -13.17
CA GLU A 13 -6.64 -12.58 -14.36
C GLU A 13 -6.74 -11.15 -14.87
N LEU A 14 -5.82 -10.28 -14.44
CA LEU A 14 -5.32 -9.14 -15.21
C LEU A 14 -4.18 -8.37 -14.52
N MET A 15 -3.27 -9.02 -13.76
CA MET A 15 -1.91 -8.48 -13.55
C MET A 15 -0.93 -9.63 -13.28
N PRO A 16 0.04 -9.92 -14.16
CA PRO A 16 1.05 -10.95 -13.94
C PRO A 16 2.09 -10.63 -12.84
N TYR A 17 1.84 -9.64 -11.97
CA TYR A 17 2.84 -9.10 -11.02
C TYR A 17 2.39 -8.93 -9.55
N ALA A 18 1.20 -9.35 -9.15
CA ALA A 18 0.83 -9.28 -7.72
C ALA A 18 1.43 -10.46 -6.94
N LYS A 19 2.72 -10.38 -6.58
CA LYS A 19 3.36 -11.32 -5.64
C LYS A 19 2.65 -11.37 -4.28
N TYR A 20 1.86 -10.34 -3.97
CA TYR A 20 1.21 -10.15 -2.69
C TYR A 20 -0.28 -9.93 -2.84
N THR A 21 -1.08 -10.53 -1.96
CA THR A 21 -2.49 -10.18 -1.79
C THR A 21 -2.62 -8.83 -1.07
N PRO A 22 -3.75 -8.13 -1.20
CA PRO A 22 -3.98 -6.89 -0.45
C PRO A 22 -3.79 -7.05 1.07
N GLU A 23 -4.15 -8.20 1.63
CA GLU A 23 -3.97 -8.52 3.05
C GLU A 23 -2.49 -8.67 3.41
N GLU A 24 -1.68 -9.30 2.54
CA GLU A 24 -0.24 -9.42 2.75
C GLU A 24 0.45 -8.05 2.68
N VAL A 25 0.03 -7.20 1.74
CA VAL A 25 0.51 -5.81 1.65
C VAL A 25 0.16 -5.04 2.92
N ALA A 26 -1.09 -5.15 3.38
CA ALA A 26 -1.54 -4.46 4.58
C ALA A 26 -0.80 -4.93 5.84
N SER A 27 -0.64 -6.25 6.01
CA SER A 27 0.05 -6.82 7.16
C SER A 27 1.53 -6.44 7.20
N LYS A 28 2.23 -6.53 6.05
CA LYS A 28 3.64 -6.16 5.96
C LYS A 28 3.85 -4.65 6.16
N GLY A 29 3.06 -3.83 5.49
CA GLY A 29 3.14 -2.37 5.61
C GLY A 29 2.86 -1.89 7.03
N ASP A 30 1.83 -2.42 7.69
CA ASP A 30 1.52 -2.10 9.09
C ASP A 30 2.66 -2.53 10.03
N THR A 31 3.27 -3.70 9.78
CA THR A 31 4.43 -4.17 10.55
C THR A 31 5.62 -3.21 10.40
N ILE A 32 5.94 -2.77 9.18
CA ILE A 32 7.01 -1.81 8.91
C ILE A 32 6.74 -0.50 9.63
N TYR A 33 5.51 0.04 9.51
CA TYR A 33 5.12 1.28 10.17
C TYR A 33 5.28 1.17 11.68
N ARG A 34 4.59 0.22 12.33
CA ARG A 34 4.57 0.10 13.80
C ARG A 34 5.93 -0.18 14.40
N GLN A 35 6.71 -1.07 13.79
CA GLN A 35 7.96 -1.53 14.39
C GLN A 35 9.13 -0.59 14.13
N ARG A 36 9.12 0.15 13.02
CA ARG A 36 10.30 0.92 12.58
C ARG A 36 10.05 2.40 12.44
N LEU A 37 8.89 2.80 11.94
CA LEU A 37 8.66 4.19 11.52
C LEU A 37 7.85 4.99 12.53
N GLN A 38 6.94 4.35 13.26
CA GLN A 38 5.95 5.01 14.13
C GLN A 38 6.61 6.02 15.09
N GLY A 39 7.60 5.58 15.87
CA GLY A 39 8.30 6.44 16.83
C GLY A 39 9.15 7.55 16.21
N ILE A 40 9.45 7.45 14.90
CA ILE A 40 10.24 8.43 14.17
C ILE A 40 9.34 9.48 13.54
N VAL A 41 8.22 9.05 12.93
CA VAL A 41 7.41 9.91 12.07
C VAL A 41 6.20 10.53 12.76
N GLU A 42 5.65 9.89 13.80
CA GLU A 42 4.51 10.46 14.53
C GLU A 42 4.80 11.80 15.23
N PRO A 43 6.00 12.06 15.81
CA PRO A 43 6.26 13.34 16.46
C PRO A 43 6.21 14.57 15.54
N GLU A 44 6.56 14.40 14.26
CA GLU A 44 6.73 15.52 13.31
C GLU A 44 5.66 15.52 12.21
N TYR A 45 5.23 14.34 11.75
CA TYR A 45 4.39 14.18 10.56
C TYR A 45 2.98 13.68 10.87
N ASN A 46 2.52 13.81 12.11
CA ASN A 46 1.17 13.40 12.52
C ASN A 46 0.10 13.99 11.57
N GLY A 47 -0.80 13.14 11.08
CA GLY A 47 -1.87 13.55 10.17
C GLY A 47 -1.47 13.69 8.70
N SER A 48 -0.19 13.55 8.35
CA SER A 48 0.28 13.48 6.96
C SER A 48 0.07 12.09 6.36
N PHE A 49 0.11 12.00 5.03
CA PHE A 49 0.09 10.73 4.31
C PHE A 49 1.50 10.16 4.18
N MET A 50 1.60 8.86 4.40
CA MET A 50 2.81 8.10 4.16
C MET A 50 2.50 6.98 3.17
N VAL A 51 3.40 6.78 2.22
CA VAL A 51 3.43 5.62 1.35
C VAL A 51 4.70 4.83 1.60
N ILE A 52 4.59 3.51 1.69
CA ILE A 52 5.70 2.61 1.98
C ILE A 52 5.74 1.56 0.88
N ASP A 53 6.90 1.36 0.26
CA ASP A 53 7.17 0.15 -0.50
C ASP A 53 7.44 -1.01 0.45
N ILE A 54 6.57 -2.04 0.45
CA ILE A 54 6.71 -3.16 1.38
C ILE A 54 7.88 -4.10 1.05
N GLU A 55 8.43 -4.05 -0.17
CA GLU A 55 9.57 -4.89 -0.55
C GLU A 55 10.88 -4.32 -0.02
N THR A 56 11.10 -3.01 -0.18
CA THR A 56 12.35 -2.35 0.21
C THR A 56 12.28 -1.66 1.57
N GLY A 57 11.09 -1.28 2.03
CA GLY A 57 10.89 -0.41 3.18
C GLY A 57 11.15 1.08 2.89
N ALA A 58 11.40 1.45 1.64
CA ALA A 58 11.45 2.85 1.23
C ALA A 58 10.09 3.51 1.46
N TYR A 59 10.09 4.76 1.89
CA TYR A 59 8.87 5.48 2.18
C TYR A 59 8.97 6.94 1.78
N GLU A 60 7.83 7.54 1.49
CA GLU A 60 7.67 8.96 1.24
C GLU A 60 6.53 9.49 2.11
N ILE A 61 6.66 10.74 2.55
CA ILE A 61 5.66 11.43 3.38
C ILE A 61 5.28 12.72 2.66
N ASP A 62 3.98 12.99 2.57
CA ASP A 62 3.47 14.27 2.11
C ASP A 62 2.09 14.55 2.72
N THR A 63 1.68 15.81 2.68
CA THR A 63 0.30 16.21 2.99
C THR A 63 -0.72 15.77 1.93
N ASP A 64 -0.24 15.38 0.74
CA ASP A 64 -1.02 14.87 -0.39
C ASP A 64 -0.57 13.44 -0.75
N ASP A 65 -1.48 12.47 -0.68
CA ASP A 65 -1.20 11.05 -0.93
C ASP A 65 -0.75 10.75 -2.37
N VAL A 66 -1.26 11.52 -3.34
CA VAL A 66 -0.87 11.40 -4.75
C VAL A 66 0.57 11.89 -4.94
N GLN A 67 0.97 12.97 -4.26
CA GLN A 67 2.34 13.47 -4.33
C GLN A 67 3.33 12.52 -3.66
N ALA A 68 3.00 12.00 -2.48
CA ALA A 68 3.82 10.99 -1.80
C ALA A 68 4.02 9.77 -2.70
N THR A 69 2.94 9.28 -3.33
CA THR A 69 3.03 8.12 -4.24
C THR A 69 3.88 8.41 -5.48
N LYS A 70 3.71 9.57 -6.11
CA LYS A 70 4.50 9.96 -7.29
C LYS A 70 5.99 10.01 -6.99
N ARG A 71 6.38 10.58 -5.84
CA ARG A 71 7.79 10.61 -5.42
C ARG A 71 8.33 9.21 -5.23
N LEU A 72 7.58 8.34 -4.55
CA LEU A 72 8.01 6.96 -4.31
C LEU A 72 8.20 6.20 -5.63
N LEU A 73 7.24 6.29 -6.56
CA LEU A 73 7.30 5.63 -7.87
C LEU A 73 8.37 6.22 -8.81
N THR A 74 8.81 7.46 -8.58
CA THR A 74 9.91 8.05 -9.35
C THR A 74 11.24 7.33 -9.03
N SER A 75 11.46 6.98 -7.76
CA SER A 75 12.66 6.27 -7.30
C SER A 75 12.51 4.75 -7.38
N TYR A 76 11.29 4.24 -7.20
CA TYR A 76 10.95 2.81 -7.15
C TYR A 76 9.74 2.51 -8.05
N PRO A 77 9.94 2.40 -9.38
CA PRO A 77 8.84 2.23 -10.34
C PRO A 77 7.98 0.96 -10.12
N ASP A 78 8.58 -0.09 -9.55
CA ASP A 78 7.95 -1.38 -9.28
C ASP A 78 7.51 -1.55 -7.81
N ALA A 79 7.45 -0.45 -7.05
CA ALA A 79 7.11 -0.49 -5.62
C ALA A 79 5.74 -1.13 -5.35
N VAL A 80 5.67 -1.94 -4.30
CA VAL A 80 4.41 -2.50 -3.80
C VAL A 80 3.93 -1.63 -2.64
N ILE A 81 2.99 -0.74 -2.93
CA ILE A 81 2.69 0.39 -2.06
C ILE A 81 1.66 0.05 -0.99
N TYR A 82 2.01 0.35 0.26
CA TYR A 82 1.11 0.47 1.39
C TYR A 82 0.96 1.94 1.81
N GLY A 83 -0.26 2.46 1.74
CA GLY A 83 -0.59 3.83 2.11
C GLY A 83 -1.29 3.93 3.46
N LEU A 84 -0.89 4.89 4.28
CA LEU A 84 -1.54 5.18 5.55
C LEU A 84 -1.49 6.66 5.90
N ARG A 85 -2.29 7.05 6.90
CA ARG A 85 -2.20 8.36 7.54
C ARG A 85 -1.48 8.21 8.88
N ILE A 86 -0.39 8.96 9.05
CA ILE A 86 0.46 8.88 10.25
C ILE A 86 -0.34 9.28 11.49
N GLY A 87 -0.27 8.46 12.54
CA GLY A 87 -0.99 8.67 13.79
C GLY A 87 -2.46 8.21 13.78
N PHE A 88 -2.93 7.57 12.71
CA PHE A 88 -4.31 7.05 12.59
C PHE A 88 -4.32 5.52 12.37
N PRO A 89 -5.33 4.81 12.90
CA PRO A 89 -5.32 3.34 12.96
C PRO A 89 -5.62 2.61 11.64
N THR A 90 -5.85 3.31 10.52
CA THR A 90 -6.33 2.66 9.28
C THR A 90 -5.38 2.84 8.10
N ALA A 91 -5.07 1.72 7.44
CA ALA A 91 -4.62 1.73 6.05
C ALA A 91 -5.67 2.45 5.20
N TYR A 92 -5.26 3.45 4.43
CA TYR A 92 -6.17 4.12 3.51
C TYR A 92 -6.04 3.49 2.13
N ARG A 93 -7.17 3.29 1.45
CA ARG A 93 -7.15 2.84 0.05
C ARG A 93 -6.72 4.02 -0.80
N ILE A 94 -5.51 3.96 -1.36
CA ILE A 94 -5.05 4.96 -2.33
C ILE A 94 -6.06 4.99 -3.48
N GLY A 95 -6.83 6.09 -3.53
CA GLY A 95 -7.93 6.29 -4.46
C GLY A 95 -7.43 6.91 -5.74
N GLY A 96 -6.86 6.11 -6.63
CA GLY A 96 -6.48 6.57 -7.95
C GLY A 96 -6.07 5.40 -8.83
N ARG A 97 -6.73 5.23 -9.97
CA ARG A 97 -6.24 4.37 -11.05
C ARG A 97 -4.83 4.84 -11.40
N PHE A 98 -3.81 4.12 -10.92
CA PHE A 98 -2.48 4.20 -11.50
C PHE A 98 -2.58 3.59 -12.90
N VAL A 99 -2.95 4.40 -13.89
CA VAL A 99 -2.66 4.06 -15.28
C VAL A 99 -1.17 4.32 -15.42
N VAL A 100 -0.37 3.27 -15.16
CA VAL A 100 1.03 3.23 -15.58
C VAL A 100 0.98 3.19 -17.11
N ASN A 101 0.96 4.36 -17.73
CA ASN A 101 1.15 4.47 -19.16
C ASN A 101 2.65 4.54 -19.41
N GLN A 102 3.29 3.38 -19.52
CA GLN A 102 4.64 3.33 -20.06
C GLN A 102 4.60 3.73 -21.53
N LYS A 103 5.26 4.82 -21.88
CA LYS A 103 5.63 5.14 -23.25
C LYS A 103 6.99 5.82 -23.27
#